data_AF-A0A8I1NUV8-F1
#
_entry.id   AF-A0A8I1NUV8-F1
#
_cell.length_a   1.000
_cell.length_b   1.000
_cell.length_c   1.000
_cell.angle_alpha   90.00
_cell.angle_beta   90.00
_cell.angle_gamma   90.00
#
_symmetry.space_group_name_H-M   'P 1'
#
loop_
_entity.id
_entity.type
_entity.pdbx_description
1 polymer ?
#
loop_
_entity_poly.entity_id
_entity_poly.type
_entity_poly.pdbx_seq_one_letter_code
_entity_poly.pdbx_strand_id
1 'polypeptide(L)'
;MKRLISAPPDRVSPKLVDRAIACLLTAECFHKLHARGQCYQDISFGNLFLDPLNGEIAICDNDNVDVNGAPAAVYGTRKFMAPEIVRREALPSTITDLYSMAVMFFYILMAWHPLDGRREHETLLLDGDAEVSLYGTDPLFMFDETDESNGPVAGVHDPIVRRWYSLPRTVRTLLTRAFTTGLKAGIGSRVLETEWIEAFATMRDTIIACPNCTYEQVCETASGGQFTCVACQTPIAPPAAMLLGRGRLLLSHGAKLRADRIGRESGRRRNTVVATVEPHPRDPSISGLRNLGTTTWTAVYVDGRSTAVAPGQAARLAPGCRIDFGTVHGLCLNEDHA
;
A
#
# COMPACT_ATOMS: atom_id res chain seq x y z
N MET A 1 16.08 -7.94 -10.88
CA MET A 1 15.84 -9.39 -10.69
C MET A 1 16.93 -10.13 -9.92
N LYS A 2 18.22 -10.11 -10.35
CA LYS A 2 19.31 -10.86 -9.69
C LYS A 2 19.44 -10.67 -8.16
N ARG A 3 19.16 -9.48 -7.63
CA ARG A 3 19.29 -9.17 -6.19
C ARG A 3 18.08 -9.58 -5.32
N LEU A 4 16.91 -9.88 -5.89
CA LEU A 4 15.76 -10.35 -5.10
C LEU A 4 15.93 -11.81 -4.66
N ILE A 5 16.60 -12.62 -5.48
CA ILE A 5 16.85 -14.05 -5.24
C ILE A 5 18.26 -14.33 -4.72
N SER A 6 19.09 -13.29 -4.54
CA SER A 6 20.41 -13.46 -3.94
C SER A 6 20.33 -14.10 -2.55
N ALA A 7 21.39 -14.80 -2.18
CA ALA A 7 21.61 -15.14 -0.79
C ALA A 7 21.81 -13.85 0.03
N PRO A 8 21.39 -13.80 1.31
CA PRO A 8 21.82 -12.75 2.21
C PRO A 8 23.35 -12.60 2.18
N PRO A 9 23.91 -11.37 2.23
CA PRO A 9 23.21 -10.10 2.47
C PRO A 9 22.69 -9.42 1.19
N ASP A 10 22.97 -9.95 0.00
CA ASP A 10 22.62 -9.31 -1.28
C ASP A 10 21.14 -9.39 -1.63
N ARG A 11 20.37 -10.15 -0.83
CA ARG A 11 18.91 -10.26 -0.94
C ARG A 11 18.25 -8.93 -0.61
N VAL A 12 17.58 -8.34 -1.58
CA VAL A 12 16.74 -7.17 -1.31
C VAL A 12 15.45 -7.62 -0.62
N SER A 13 15.21 -7.11 0.59
CA SER A 13 13.91 -7.11 1.24
C SER A 13 13.33 -5.69 1.17
N PRO A 14 12.36 -5.42 0.28
CA PRO A 14 11.81 -4.08 0.14
C PRO A 14 11.11 -3.67 1.44
N LYS A 15 11.30 -2.40 1.83
CA LYS A 15 10.65 -1.81 3.00
C LYS A 15 9.15 -1.77 2.81
N LEU A 16 8.39 -1.68 3.90
CA LEU A 16 6.94 -1.58 3.85
C LEU A 16 6.46 -0.38 3.03
N VAL A 17 7.20 0.73 3.07
CA VAL A 17 6.88 1.92 2.25
C VAL A 17 7.04 1.64 0.75
N ASP A 18 8.06 0.87 0.35
CA ASP A 18 8.29 0.50 -1.05
C ASP A 18 7.19 -0.48 -1.53
N ARG A 19 6.77 -1.40 -0.65
CA ARG A 19 5.63 -2.29 -0.89
C ARG A 19 4.31 -1.51 -1.05
N ALA A 20 4.06 -0.52 -0.20
CA ALA A 20 2.87 0.34 -0.32
C ALA A 20 2.88 1.15 -1.63
N ILE A 21 4.05 1.66 -2.03
CA ILE A 21 4.24 2.35 -3.32
C ILE A 21 3.98 1.39 -4.49
N ALA A 22 4.48 0.15 -4.41
CA ALA A 22 4.24 -0.87 -5.42
C ALA A 22 2.74 -1.11 -5.63
N CYS A 23 1.99 -1.33 -4.54
CA CYS A 23 0.54 -1.52 -4.58
C CYS A 23 -0.17 -0.28 -5.14
N LEU A 24 0.20 0.92 -4.69
CA LEU A 24 -0.35 2.19 -5.18
C LEU A 24 -0.19 2.34 -6.70
N LEU A 25 1.05 2.21 -7.20
CA LEU A 25 1.36 2.40 -8.62
C LEU A 25 0.68 1.32 -9.49
N THR A 26 0.60 0.09 -8.99
CA THR A 26 -0.11 -0.99 -9.66
C THR A 26 -1.60 -0.66 -9.78
N ALA A 27 -2.26 -0.24 -8.69
CA ALA A 27 -3.66 0.19 -8.72
C ALA A 27 -3.89 1.35 -9.72
N GLU A 28 -2.98 2.32 -9.78
CA GLU A 28 -3.06 3.41 -10.78
C GLU A 28 -2.93 2.93 -12.22
N CYS A 29 -2.08 1.94 -12.49
CA CYS A 29 -1.93 1.35 -13.82
C CYS A 29 -3.20 0.60 -14.24
N PHE A 30 -3.72 -0.28 -13.38
CA PHE A 30 -4.96 -1.01 -13.66
C PHE A 30 -6.16 -0.09 -13.79
N HIS A 31 -6.25 0.96 -12.97
CA HIS A 31 -7.28 1.98 -13.14
C HIS A 31 -7.26 2.61 -14.54
N LYS A 32 -6.07 2.99 -15.03
CA LYS A 32 -5.91 3.55 -16.38
C LYS A 32 -6.20 2.53 -17.49
N LEU A 33 -5.89 1.26 -17.26
CA LEU A 33 -6.17 0.17 -18.20
C LEU A 33 -7.68 -0.05 -18.32
N HIS A 34 -8.35 -0.28 -17.19
CA HIS A 34 -9.78 -0.55 -17.14
C HIS A 34 -10.63 0.66 -17.58
N ALA A 35 -10.18 1.89 -17.31
CA ALA A 35 -10.82 3.10 -17.82
C ALA A 35 -10.81 3.21 -19.35
N ARG A 36 -9.94 2.46 -20.05
CA ARG A 36 -9.93 2.33 -21.52
C ARG A 36 -10.79 1.17 -22.02
N GLY A 37 -11.50 0.47 -21.14
CA GLY A 37 -12.30 -0.71 -21.50
C GLY A 37 -11.46 -1.95 -21.78
N GLN A 38 -10.24 -2.02 -21.24
CA GLN A 38 -9.30 -3.13 -21.44
C GLN A 38 -9.15 -3.96 -20.16
N CYS A 39 -8.86 -5.26 -20.28
CA CYS A 39 -8.48 -6.16 -19.18
C CYS A 39 -7.12 -6.81 -19.47
N TYR A 40 -6.40 -7.20 -18.42
CA TYR A 40 -5.06 -7.78 -18.47
C TYR A 40 -5.07 -9.32 -18.48
N GLN A 41 -6.08 -9.95 -17.90
CA GLN A 41 -6.34 -11.41 -17.94
C GLN A 41 -5.35 -12.32 -17.19
N ASP A 42 -4.06 -11.99 -17.10
CA ASP A 42 -3.02 -12.86 -16.51
C ASP A 42 -2.13 -12.17 -15.47
N ILE A 43 -2.74 -11.52 -14.46
CA ILE A 43 -1.97 -10.93 -13.35
C ILE A 43 -1.23 -12.05 -12.60
N SER A 44 0.10 -11.97 -12.54
CA SER A 44 0.95 -12.98 -11.90
C SER A 44 2.29 -12.39 -11.46
N PHE A 45 3.09 -13.19 -10.73
CA PHE A 45 4.47 -12.81 -10.38
C PHE A 45 5.38 -12.63 -11.61
N GLY A 46 5.05 -13.23 -12.75
CA GLY A 46 5.83 -13.10 -13.98
C GLY A 46 5.72 -11.71 -14.62
N ASN A 47 4.67 -10.97 -14.25
CA ASN A 47 4.17 -9.86 -15.06
C ASN A 47 4.26 -8.50 -14.35
N LEU A 48 4.50 -8.48 -13.03
CA LEU A 48 4.68 -7.28 -12.22
C LEU A 48 6.10 -7.20 -11.65
N PHE A 49 6.86 -6.19 -12.08
CA PHE A 49 8.25 -5.99 -11.68
C PHE A 49 8.38 -4.75 -10.81
N LEU A 50 9.06 -4.89 -9.67
CA LEU A 50 9.47 -3.80 -8.79
C LEU A 50 10.97 -3.55 -8.95
N ASP A 51 11.34 -2.32 -9.24
CA ASP A 51 12.72 -1.87 -9.13
C ASP A 51 13.04 -1.66 -7.63
N PRO A 52 13.93 -2.47 -7.05
CA PRO A 52 14.26 -2.41 -5.63
C PRO A 52 14.99 -1.14 -5.20
N LEU A 53 15.52 -0.35 -6.13
CA LEU A 53 16.34 0.83 -5.82
C LEU A 53 15.51 2.11 -5.71
N ASN A 54 14.49 2.25 -6.55
CA ASN A 54 13.68 3.47 -6.66
C ASN A 54 12.18 3.22 -6.46
N GLY A 55 11.75 1.96 -6.35
CA GLY A 55 10.35 1.58 -6.16
C GLY A 55 9.49 1.71 -7.42
N GLU A 56 10.09 1.83 -8.61
CA GLU A 56 9.34 1.88 -9.86
C GLU A 56 8.70 0.52 -10.19
N ILE A 57 7.51 0.58 -10.77
CA ILE A 57 6.77 -0.60 -11.22
C ILE A 57 6.77 -0.66 -12.75
N ALA A 58 7.06 -1.83 -13.29
CA ALA A 58 6.83 -2.17 -14.69
C ALA A 58 5.84 -3.35 -14.77
N ILE A 59 4.79 -3.16 -15.57
CA ILE A 59 3.89 -4.24 -15.97
C ILE A 59 4.35 -4.68 -17.37
N CYS A 60 4.74 -5.94 -17.49
CA CYS A 60 5.21 -6.54 -18.74
C CYS A 60 4.10 -7.36 -19.39
N ASP A 61 4.41 -8.10 -20.45
CA ASP A 61 3.46 -9.05 -21.08
C ASP A 61 2.12 -8.40 -21.45
N ASN A 62 2.21 -7.20 -22.06
CA ASN A 62 1.04 -6.41 -22.45
C ASN A 62 0.32 -6.98 -23.68
N ASP A 63 0.83 -8.06 -24.27
CA ASP A 63 0.11 -8.91 -25.22
C ASP A 63 -1.02 -9.72 -24.56
N ASN A 64 -1.03 -9.85 -23.23
CA ASN A 64 -2.19 -10.36 -22.49
C ASN A 64 -3.35 -9.34 -22.40
N VAL A 65 -3.10 -8.08 -22.74
CA VAL A 65 -4.14 -7.03 -22.68
C VAL A 65 -5.12 -7.18 -23.84
N ASP A 66 -6.40 -7.26 -23.52
CA ASP A 66 -7.48 -7.34 -24.51
C ASP A 66 -8.64 -6.38 -24.17
N VAL A 67 -9.56 -6.23 -25.10
CA VAL A 67 -10.84 -5.54 -24.90
C VAL A 67 -11.69 -6.36 -23.92
N ASN A 68 -12.25 -5.69 -22.92
CA ASN A 68 -13.09 -6.34 -21.93
C ASN A 68 -14.31 -7.02 -22.59
N GLY A 69 -14.46 -8.33 -22.38
CA GLY A 69 -15.52 -9.16 -22.98
C GLY A 69 -15.13 -9.85 -24.29
N ALA A 70 -13.90 -9.67 -24.78
CA ALA A 70 -13.35 -10.49 -25.87
C ALA A 70 -13.15 -11.95 -25.43
N PRO A 71 -13.13 -12.92 -26.37
CA PRO A 71 -12.76 -14.30 -26.07
C PRO A 71 -11.36 -14.36 -25.45
N ALA A 72 -11.22 -15.01 -24.32
CA ALA A 72 -9.93 -15.08 -23.62
C ALA A 72 -8.99 -16.11 -24.26
N ALA A 73 -7.76 -15.70 -24.56
CA ALA A 73 -6.69 -16.60 -25.01
C ALA A 73 -6.03 -17.36 -23.84
N VAL A 74 -6.04 -16.74 -22.66
CA VAL A 74 -5.46 -17.24 -21.41
C VAL A 74 -6.52 -17.12 -20.32
N TYR A 75 -6.71 -18.15 -19.50
CA TYR A 75 -7.65 -18.09 -18.37
C TYR A 75 -7.05 -17.41 -17.13
N GLY A 76 -5.73 -17.36 -17.04
CA GLY A 76 -4.97 -16.74 -15.95
C GLY A 76 -4.04 -17.72 -15.25
N THR A 77 -3.26 -17.19 -14.32
CA THR A 77 -2.26 -17.95 -13.55
C THR A 77 -2.87 -18.56 -12.28
N ARG A 78 -2.48 -19.81 -11.97
CA ARG A 78 -2.87 -20.50 -10.71
C ARG A 78 -2.59 -19.64 -9.49
N LYS A 79 -3.44 -19.76 -8.46
CA LYS A 79 -3.48 -18.91 -7.25
C LYS A 79 -3.75 -17.41 -7.49
N PHE A 80 -3.86 -16.92 -8.73
CA PHE A 80 -4.33 -15.55 -9.01
C PHE A 80 -5.73 -15.53 -9.61
N MET A 81 -6.14 -16.60 -10.30
CA MET A 81 -7.46 -16.74 -10.89
C MET A 81 -8.59 -16.52 -9.88
N ALA A 82 -9.57 -15.71 -10.26
CA ALA A 82 -10.80 -15.55 -9.51
C ALA A 82 -11.57 -16.87 -9.36
N PRO A 83 -12.35 -17.06 -8.28
CA PRO A 83 -13.03 -18.34 -8.04
C PRO A 83 -13.91 -18.83 -9.21
N GLU A 84 -14.62 -17.92 -9.88
CA GLU A 84 -15.43 -18.22 -11.07
C GLU A 84 -14.60 -18.65 -12.30
N ILE A 85 -13.33 -18.23 -12.37
CA ILE A 85 -12.39 -18.66 -13.42
C ILE A 85 -11.86 -20.05 -13.09
N VAL A 86 -11.53 -20.32 -11.82
CA VAL A 86 -11.12 -21.66 -11.36
C VAL A 86 -12.22 -22.69 -11.66
N ARG A 87 -13.49 -22.34 -11.41
CA ARG A 87 -14.67 -23.17 -11.70
C ARG A 87 -15.06 -23.23 -13.18
N ARG A 88 -14.38 -22.49 -14.07
CA ARG A 88 -14.69 -22.40 -15.52
C ARG A 88 -16.09 -21.88 -15.82
N GLU A 89 -16.63 -21.03 -14.95
CA GLU A 89 -17.97 -20.43 -15.09
C GLU A 89 -17.94 -19.09 -15.82
N ALA A 90 -16.77 -18.47 -15.93
CA ALA A 90 -16.58 -17.18 -16.58
C ALA A 90 -15.27 -17.14 -17.40
N LEU A 91 -15.16 -16.11 -18.23
CA LEU A 91 -13.92 -15.73 -18.90
C LEU A 91 -13.28 -14.53 -18.17
N PRO A 92 -11.95 -14.37 -18.25
CA PRO A 92 -11.25 -13.20 -17.76
C PRO A 92 -11.84 -11.89 -18.27
N SER A 93 -11.89 -10.91 -17.36
CA SER A 93 -12.48 -9.59 -17.55
C SER A 93 -11.86 -8.59 -16.59
N THR A 94 -12.23 -7.33 -16.71
CA THR A 94 -11.85 -6.30 -15.71
C THR A 94 -12.28 -6.68 -14.30
N ILE A 95 -13.39 -7.39 -14.13
CA ILE A 95 -13.91 -7.82 -12.81
C ILE A 95 -12.97 -8.87 -12.19
N THR A 96 -12.46 -9.81 -12.97
CA THR A 96 -11.54 -10.86 -12.48
C THR A 96 -10.13 -10.32 -12.28
N ASP A 97 -9.74 -9.29 -13.03
CA ASP A 97 -8.50 -8.55 -12.78
C ASP A 97 -8.52 -7.87 -11.41
N LEU A 98 -9.65 -7.30 -10.99
CA LEU A 98 -9.77 -6.70 -9.65
C LEU A 98 -9.48 -7.71 -8.53
N TYR A 99 -9.93 -8.96 -8.69
CA TYR A 99 -9.60 -10.04 -7.75
C TYR A 99 -8.11 -10.36 -7.78
N SER A 100 -7.58 -10.63 -8.97
CA SER A 100 -6.18 -11.04 -9.16
C SER A 100 -5.21 -9.94 -8.66
N MET A 101 -5.60 -8.68 -8.82
CA MET A 101 -4.90 -7.51 -8.28
C MET A 101 -4.95 -7.48 -6.75
N ALA A 102 -6.09 -7.77 -6.12
CA ALA A 102 -6.16 -7.88 -4.66
C ALA A 102 -5.27 -9.01 -4.13
N VAL A 103 -5.23 -10.17 -4.81
CA VAL A 103 -4.30 -11.27 -4.49
C VAL A 103 -2.85 -10.79 -4.58
N MET A 104 -2.50 -10.09 -5.66
CA MET A 104 -1.16 -9.50 -5.82
C MET A 104 -0.80 -8.52 -4.69
N PHE A 105 -1.73 -7.65 -4.27
CA PHE A 105 -1.50 -6.76 -3.13
C PHE A 105 -1.26 -7.51 -1.83
N PHE A 106 -2.03 -8.56 -1.58
CA PHE A 106 -1.82 -9.41 -0.41
C PHE A 106 -0.44 -10.06 -0.45
N TYR A 107 0.00 -10.60 -1.59
CA TYR A 107 1.36 -11.13 -1.74
C TYR A 107 2.45 -10.08 -1.52
N ILE A 108 2.32 -8.87 -2.09
CA ILE A 108 3.32 -7.80 -1.91
C ILE A 108 3.47 -7.42 -0.43
N LEU A 109 2.35 -7.33 0.30
CA LEU A 109 2.34 -6.90 1.69
C LEU A 109 2.73 -8.03 2.65
N MET A 110 2.21 -9.23 2.43
CA MET A 110 2.22 -10.35 3.37
C MET A 110 3.21 -11.45 3.01
N ALA A 111 3.66 -11.51 1.74
CA ALA A 111 4.43 -12.62 1.16
C ALA A 111 3.73 -13.98 1.32
N TRP A 112 2.40 -13.98 1.28
CA TRP A 112 1.54 -15.15 1.49
C TRP A 112 0.29 -15.04 0.61
N HIS A 113 -0.45 -16.13 0.44
CA HIS A 113 -1.72 -16.12 -0.30
C HIS A 113 -2.90 -15.91 0.68
N PRO A 114 -3.91 -15.10 0.35
CA PRO A 114 -5.01 -14.78 1.28
C PRO A 114 -5.88 -15.98 1.65
N LEU A 115 -5.94 -17.01 0.80
CA LEU A 115 -6.74 -18.22 1.03
C LEU A 115 -5.92 -19.40 1.58
N ASP A 116 -4.60 -19.25 1.72
CA ASP A 116 -3.72 -20.31 2.24
C ASP A 116 -3.69 -20.24 3.76
N GLY A 117 -4.74 -20.75 4.40
CA GLY A 117 -4.88 -20.81 5.84
C GLY A 117 -4.74 -22.24 6.38
N ARG A 118 -5.47 -22.54 7.46
CA ARG A 118 -5.50 -23.88 8.05
C ARG A 118 -5.86 -24.99 7.03
N ARG A 119 -6.81 -24.73 6.12
CA ARG A 119 -7.28 -25.76 5.18
C ARG A 119 -6.21 -26.17 4.18
N GLU A 120 -5.43 -25.21 3.69
CA GLU A 120 -4.29 -25.49 2.83
C GLU A 120 -3.19 -26.23 3.61
N HIS A 121 -2.90 -25.78 4.84
CA HIS A 121 -1.90 -26.42 5.70
C HIS A 121 -2.23 -27.89 6.03
N GLU A 122 -3.51 -28.23 6.18
CA GLU A 122 -3.99 -29.58 6.46
C GLU A 122 -4.12 -30.45 5.18
N THR A 123 -3.96 -29.85 3.99
CA THR A 123 -4.01 -30.56 2.71
C THR A 123 -2.69 -31.32 2.48
N LEU A 124 -2.74 -32.65 2.54
CA LEU A 124 -1.56 -33.51 2.37
C LEU A 124 -0.95 -33.47 0.96
N LEU A 125 -1.80 -33.37 -0.06
CA LEU A 125 -1.41 -33.26 -1.47
C LEU A 125 -2.33 -32.27 -2.17
N LEU A 126 -1.75 -31.19 -2.70
CA LEU A 126 -2.48 -30.20 -3.49
C LEU A 126 -2.66 -30.72 -4.93
N ASP A 127 -3.63 -31.62 -5.11
CA ASP A 127 -4.08 -32.07 -6.42
C ASP A 127 -5.12 -31.11 -7.03
N GLY A 128 -5.64 -31.46 -8.21
CA GLY A 128 -6.61 -30.62 -8.92
C GLY A 128 -7.93 -30.42 -8.16
N ASP A 129 -8.40 -31.43 -7.44
CA ASP A 129 -9.66 -31.34 -6.69
C ASP A 129 -9.48 -30.48 -5.43
N ALA A 130 -8.35 -30.62 -4.73
CA ALA A 130 -7.97 -29.76 -3.62
C ALA A 130 -7.80 -28.31 -4.08
N GLU A 131 -7.16 -28.07 -5.23
CA GLU A 131 -6.99 -26.72 -5.80
C GLU A 131 -8.34 -26.07 -6.15
N VAL A 132 -9.22 -26.81 -6.83
CA VAL A 132 -10.58 -26.33 -7.16
C VAL A 132 -11.38 -26.07 -5.89
N SER A 133 -11.23 -26.90 -4.86
CA SER A 133 -11.88 -26.70 -3.57
C SER A 133 -11.45 -25.41 -2.89
N LEU A 134 -10.13 -25.22 -2.69
CA LEU A 134 -9.56 -24.11 -1.93
C LEU A 134 -9.68 -22.75 -2.62
N TYR A 135 -9.66 -22.73 -3.96
CA TYR A 135 -9.61 -21.47 -4.72
C TYR A 135 -10.85 -21.23 -5.60
N GLY A 136 -11.68 -22.26 -5.80
CA GLY A 136 -12.85 -22.22 -6.68
C GLY A 136 -14.16 -22.41 -5.92
N THR A 137 -14.48 -23.63 -5.52
CA THR A 137 -15.82 -23.98 -5.00
C THR A 137 -16.06 -23.56 -3.56
N ASP A 138 -15.02 -23.56 -2.72
CA ASP A 138 -15.13 -23.21 -1.30
C ASP A 138 -13.94 -22.36 -0.81
N PRO A 139 -13.67 -21.21 -1.45
CA PRO A 139 -12.59 -20.32 -1.03
C PRO A 139 -12.96 -19.61 0.28
N LEU A 140 -12.04 -19.63 1.24
CA LEU A 140 -12.21 -18.96 2.54
C LEU A 140 -11.01 -18.08 2.85
N PHE A 141 -11.26 -16.87 3.35
CA PHE A 141 -10.19 -15.96 3.72
C PHE A 141 -9.58 -16.32 5.06
N MET A 142 -8.25 -16.35 5.14
CA MET A 142 -7.56 -16.72 6.38
C MET A 142 -7.76 -15.71 7.53
N PHE A 143 -8.23 -14.50 7.25
CA PHE A 143 -8.58 -13.48 8.24
C PHE A 143 -10.08 -13.10 8.18
N ASP A 144 -10.94 -14.04 7.78
CA ASP A 144 -12.40 -13.86 7.91
C ASP A 144 -12.76 -13.74 9.41
N GLU A 145 -13.50 -12.69 9.77
CA GLU A 145 -13.89 -12.41 11.16
C GLU A 145 -15.12 -13.22 11.59
N THR A 146 -15.80 -13.87 10.64
CA THR A 146 -17.05 -14.60 10.84
C THR A 146 -16.90 -16.10 10.64
N ASP A 147 -15.82 -16.55 9.98
CA ASP A 147 -15.51 -17.96 9.73
C ASP A 147 -14.01 -18.24 9.96
N GLU A 148 -13.70 -18.82 11.12
CA GLU A 148 -12.32 -19.14 11.50
C GLU A 148 -11.85 -20.52 10.98
N SER A 149 -12.67 -21.24 10.19
CA SER A 149 -12.33 -22.59 9.72
C SER A 149 -11.08 -22.63 8.82
N ASN A 150 -10.78 -21.53 8.12
CA ASN A 150 -9.53 -21.34 7.38
C ASN A 150 -8.53 -20.39 8.09
N GLY A 151 -8.70 -20.15 9.38
CA GLY A 151 -7.86 -19.21 10.14
C GLY A 151 -6.35 -19.52 10.13
N PRO A 152 -5.50 -18.62 10.63
CA PRO A 152 -4.06 -18.85 10.73
C PRO A 152 -3.74 -20.01 11.68
N VAL A 153 -2.67 -20.76 11.39
CA VAL A 153 -2.16 -21.84 12.24
C VAL A 153 -1.03 -21.28 13.10
N ALA A 154 -1.16 -21.41 14.43
CA ALA A 154 -0.17 -20.91 15.38
C ALA A 154 1.22 -21.54 15.14
N GLY A 155 2.26 -20.72 15.19
CA GLY A 155 3.64 -21.13 14.90
C GLY A 155 3.98 -21.24 13.41
N VAL A 156 2.98 -21.36 12.53
CA VAL A 156 3.17 -21.37 11.07
C VAL A 156 2.91 -19.98 10.49
N HIS A 157 1.77 -19.39 10.82
CA HIS A 157 1.31 -18.13 10.23
C HIS A 157 1.62 -16.90 11.10
N ASP A 158 2.30 -17.01 12.23
CA ASP A 158 2.58 -15.90 13.16
C ASP A 158 3.21 -14.65 12.50
N PRO A 159 4.17 -14.77 11.55
CA PRO A 159 4.70 -13.60 10.85
C PRO A 159 3.65 -12.89 9.97
N ILE A 160 2.75 -13.67 9.36
CA ILE A 160 1.66 -13.19 8.51
C ILE A 160 0.63 -12.47 9.40
N VAL A 161 0.24 -13.07 10.53
CA VAL A 161 -0.66 -12.45 11.53
C VAL A 161 -0.07 -11.13 12.04
N ARG A 162 1.21 -11.10 12.39
CA ARG A 162 1.89 -9.88 12.83
C ARG A 162 1.87 -8.80 11.74
N ARG A 163 2.12 -9.17 10.48
CA ARG A 163 2.06 -8.24 9.34
C ARG A 163 0.64 -7.72 9.14
N TRP A 164 -0.39 -8.56 9.24
CA TRP A 164 -1.80 -8.15 9.15
C TRP A 164 -2.10 -7.00 10.11
N TYR A 165 -1.79 -7.16 11.39
CA TYR A 165 -2.04 -6.14 12.41
C TYR A 165 -1.12 -4.91 12.32
N SER A 166 -0.07 -4.94 11.49
CA SER A 166 0.78 -3.78 11.18
C SER A 166 0.21 -2.88 10.08
N LEU A 167 -0.79 -3.37 9.33
CA LEU A 167 -1.45 -2.64 8.24
C LEU A 167 -2.55 -1.71 8.78
N PRO A 168 -2.82 -0.58 8.11
CA PRO A 168 -3.88 0.32 8.54
C PRO A 168 -5.25 -0.34 8.43
N ARG A 169 -6.19 0.08 9.28
CA ARG A 169 -7.55 -0.46 9.27
C ARG A 169 -8.19 -0.39 7.89
N THR A 170 -8.00 0.72 7.17
CA THR A 170 -8.57 0.89 5.82
C THR A 170 -8.10 -0.21 4.86
N VAL A 171 -6.81 -0.53 4.83
CA VAL A 171 -6.27 -1.58 3.95
C VAL A 171 -6.79 -2.96 4.38
N ARG A 172 -6.81 -3.25 5.68
CA ARG A 172 -7.40 -4.49 6.19
C ARG A 172 -8.87 -4.64 5.79
N THR A 173 -9.68 -3.60 5.94
CA THR A 173 -11.10 -3.61 5.52
C THR A 173 -11.26 -3.87 4.03
N LEU A 174 -10.42 -3.27 3.18
CA LEU A 174 -10.47 -3.55 1.74
C LEU A 174 -10.05 -4.99 1.42
N LEU A 175 -9.01 -5.53 2.07
CA LEU A 175 -8.59 -6.93 1.87
C LEU A 175 -9.67 -7.90 2.37
N THR A 176 -10.25 -7.67 3.55
CA THR A 176 -11.38 -8.45 4.05
C THR A 176 -12.53 -8.41 3.06
N ARG A 177 -12.93 -7.24 2.54
CA ARG A 177 -13.98 -7.15 1.51
C ARG A 177 -13.62 -7.93 0.25
N ALA A 178 -12.39 -7.80 -0.25
CA ALA A 178 -11.93 -8.48 -1.47
C ALA A 178 -11.99 -10.02 -1.35
N PHE A 179 -11.70 -10.55 -0.16
CA PHE A 179 -11.63 -11.99 0.10
C PHE A 179 -12.81 -12.54 0.91
N THR A 180 -13.88 -11.77 1.13
CA THR A 180 -15.13 -12.28 1.70
C THR A 180 -16.27 -12.04 0.72
N THR A 181 -16.95 -10.89 0.81
CA THR A 181 -17.98 -10.48 -0.14
C THR A 181 -17.48 -10.54 -1.58
N GLY A 182 -16.23 -10.16 -1.79
CA GLY A 182 -15.55 -10.13 -3.06
C GLY A 182 -15.25 -11.50 -3.65
N LEU A 183 -15.36 -12.61 -2.93
CA LEU A 183 -15.22 -13.96 -3.52
C LEU A 183 -16.42 -14.34 -4.41
N LYS A 184 -17.55 -13.66 -4.27
CA LYS A 184 -18.73 -13.82 -5.13
C LYS A 184 -18.51 -13.09 -6.44
N ALA A 185 -18.89 -13.73 -7.56
CA ALA A 185 -18.80 -13.13 -8.88
C ALA A 185 -19.69 -11.87 -8.99
N GLY A 186 -19.15 -10.79 -9.57
CA GLY A 186 -19.88 -9.56 -9.87
C GLY A 186 -19.13 -8.27 -9.52
N ILE A 187 -19.40 -7.18 -10.22
CA ILE A 187 -18.70 -5.90 -9.99
C ILE A 187 -19.05 -5.29 -8.62
N GLY A 188 -20.29 -5.45 -8.15
CA GLY A 188 -20.75 -4.87 -6.88
C GLY A 188 -20.10 -5.47 -5.64
N SER A 189 -19.42 -6.61 -5.77
CA SER A 189 -18.70 -7.29 -4.68
C SER A 189 -17.19 -7.04 -4.70
N ARG A 190 -16.60 -6.68 -5.84
CA ARG A 190 -15.15 -6.44 -5.96
C ARG A 190 -14.77 -5.06 -5.41
N VAL A 191 -13.52 -4.95 -4.96
CA VAL A 191 -12.93 -3.66 -4.53
C VAL A 191 -12.28 -2.99 -5.73
N LEU A 192 -12.64 -1.73 -5.97
CA LEU A 192 -12.15 -0.97 -7.12
C LEU A 192 -10.74 -0.42 -6.89
N GLU A 193 -10.01 -0.17 -7.97
CA GLU A 193 -8.65 0.39 -7.96
C GLU A 193 -8.59 1.74 -7.24
N THR A 194 -9.62 2.58 -7.41
CA THR A 194 -9.70 3.90 -6.78
C THR A 194 -9.75 3.83 -5.25
N GLU A 195 -10.38 2.79 -4.69
CA GLU A 195 -10.39 2.55 -3.24
C GLU A 195 -8.98 2.18 -2.75
N TRP A 196 -8.28 1.32 -3.50
CA TRP A 196 -6.90 0.93 -3.22
C TRP A 196 -5.91 2.09 -3.30
N ILE A 197 -6.04 2.95 -4.32
CA ILE A 197 -5.18 4.12 -4.53
C ILE A 197 -5.15 5.01 -3.29
N GLU A 198 -6.32 5.40 -2.77
CA GLU A 198 -6.36 6.27 -1.58
C GLU A 198 -5.83 5.57 -0.33
N ALA A 199 -6.18 4.28 -0.15
CA ALA A 199 -5.75 3.51 1.00
C ALA A 199 -4.22 3.34 1.04
N PHE A 200 -3.59 3.00 -0.10
CA PHE A 200 -2.14 2.82 -0.16
C PHE A 200 -1.37 4.13 -0.14
N ALA A 201 -1.89 5.20 -0.73
CA ALA A 201 -1.29 6.53 -0.57
C ALA A 201 -1.26 6.92 0.91
N THR A 202 -2.34 6.68 1.66
CA THR A 202 -2.43 7.01 3.08
C THR A 202 -1.54 6.10 3.94
N MET A 203 -1.51 4.81 3.63
CA MET A 203 -0.58 3.87 4.24
C MET A 203 0.87 4.32 4.07
N ARG A 204 1.30 4.65 2.84
CA ARG A 204 2.67 5.10 2.53
C ARG A 204 3.13 6.24 3.42
N ASP A 205 2.26 7.20 3.70
CA ASP A 205 2.59 8.44 4.43
C ASP A 205 2.49 8.29 5.96
N THR A 206 2.14 7.09 6.44
CA THR A 206 1.87 6.80 7.86
C THR A 206 2.66 5.61 8.42
N ILE A 207 3.61 5.07 7.65
CA ILE A 207 4.52 4.01 8.09
C ILE A 207 5.62 4.59 8.98
N ILE A 208 5.87 3.93 10.10
CA ILE A 208 7.02 4.19 10.97
C ILE A 208 7.77 2.89 11.26
N ALA A 209 9.06 3.00 11.55
CA ALA A 209 9.87 1.88 12.05
C ALA A 209 9.95 1.95 13.57
N CYS A 210 9.81 0.80 14.24
CA CYS A 210 10.02 0.72 15.68
C CYS A 210 11.47 1.10 16.03
N PRO A 211 11.72 2.02 16.98
CA PRO A 211 13.08 2.39 17.38
C PRO A 211 13.83 1.25 18.08
N ASN A 212 13.12 0.26 18.64
CA ASN A 212 13.72 -0.87 19.36
C ASN A 212 14.03 -2.06 18.43
N CYS A 213 13.07 -2.50 17.61
CA CYS A 213 13.23 -3.71 16.78
C CYS A 213 13.23 -3.45 15.27
N THR A 214 13.15 -2.20 14.84
CA THR A 214 13.10 -1.75 13.42
C THR A 214 11.89 -2.22 12.62
N TYR A 215 10.96 -2.96 13.23
CA TYR A 215 9.76 -3.44 12.55
C TYR A 215 8.91 -2.27 12.05
N GLU A 216 8.62 -2.29 10.74
CA GLU A 216 7.83 -1.27 10.07
C GLU A 216 6.33 -1.56 10.20
N GLN A 217 5.57 -0.57 10.64
CA GLN A 217 4.13 -0.64 10.89
C GLN A 217 3.46 0.71 10.66
N VAL A 218 2.16 0.73 10.42
CA VAL A 218 1.42 1.99 10.31
C VAL A 218 1.05 2.54 11.68
N CYS A 219 1.29 3.83 11.87
CA CYS A 219 0.83 4.59 13.02
C CYS A 219 -0.49 5.28 12.66
N GLU A 220 -1.61 4.73 13.14
CA GLU A 220 -2.93 5.34 12.95
C GLU A 220 -3.33 6.32 14.05
N THR A 221 -2.63 6.32 15.17
CA THR A 221 -2.85 7.24 16.30
C THR A 221 -2.32 8.63 15.99
N ALA A 222 -3.04 9.65 16.43
CA ALA A 222 -2.55 11.03 16.45
C ALA A 222 -1.43 11.20 17.50
N SER A 223 -0.73 12.34 17.45
CA SER A 223 0.26 12.75 18.45
C SER A 223 -0.31 12.59 19.87
N GLY A 224 0.45 11.99 20.80
CA GLY A 224 0.03 11.80 22.19
C GLY A 224 -0.79 10.53 22.49
N GLY A 225 -1.19 9.75 21.48
CA GLY A 225 -1.84 8.45 21.70
C GLY A 225 -0.87 7.35 22.15
N GLN A 226 -1.39 6.33 22.87
CA GLN A 226 -0.63 5.11 23.13
C GLN A 226 -0.51 4.29 21.84
N PHE A 227 0.72 4.11 21.35
CA PHE A 227 1.02 3.27 20.20
C PHE A 227 2.14 2.30 20.57
N THR A 228 1.96 1.01 20.27
CA THR A 228 2.96 -0.03 20.58
C THR A 228 3.42 -0.75 19.32
N CYS A 229 4.63 -1.30 19.37
CA CYS A 229 5.12 -2.17 18.31
C CYS A 229 4.37 -3.50 18.29
N VAL A 230 3.73 -3.87 17.18
CA VAL A 230 3.06 -5.17 17.04
C VAL A 230 4.05 -6.36 17.12
N ALA A 231 5.35 -6.11 16.92
CA ALA A 231 6.39 -7.13 16.95
C ALA A 231 7.02 -7.32 18.33
N CYS A 232 7.43 -6.24 19.01
CA CYS A 232 8.15 -6.32 20.29
C CYS A 232 7.42 -5.65 21.46
N GLN A 233 6.21 -5.14 21.25
CA GLN A 233 5.36 -4.48 22.25
C GLN A 233 5.95 -3.22 22.90
N THR A 234 7.12 -2.74 22.44
CA THR A 234 7.69 -1.48 22.90
C THR A 234 6.75 -0.31 22.60
N PRO A 235 6.43 0.55 23.58
CA PRO A 235 5.72 1.79 23.33
C PRO A 235 6.52 2.70 22.39
N ILE A 236 5.86 3.27 21.39
CA ILE A 236 6.45 4.18 20.42
C ILE A 236 5.71 5.51 20.53
N ALA A 237 6.45 6.59 20.77
CA ALA A 237 5.91 7.94 20.70
C ALA A 237 5.50 8.24 19.23
N PRO A 238 4.22 8.53 18.95
CA PRO A 238 3.81 8.91 17.60
C PRO A 238 4.54 10.19 17.16
N PRO A 239 5.09 10.24 15.94
CA PRO A 239 5.70 11.47 15.43
C PRO A 239 4.63 12.54 15.19
N ALA A 240 5.04 13.80 15.19
CA ALA A 240 4.19 14.90 14.73
C ALA A 240 3.67 14.62 13.31
N ALA A 241 2.51 15.19 12.97
CA ALA A 241 1.89 14.98 11.66
C ALA A 241 1.47 16.31 11.03
N MET A 242 1.43 16.32 9.70
CA MET A 242 0.84 17.39 8.91
C MET A 242 -0.44 16.90 8.25
N LEU A 243 -1.54 17.62 8.46
CA LEU A 243 -2.78 17.40 7.71
C LEU A 243 -2.65 18.01 6.32
N LEU A 244 -3.01 17.24 5.29
CA LEU A 244 -2.97 17.61 3.87
C LEU A 244 -4.33 17.30 3.24
N GLY A 245 -5.25 18.26 3.29
CA GLY A 245 -6.64 18.03 2.87
C GLY A 245 -7.31 16.95 3.73
N ARG A 246 -7.63 15.79 3.13
CA ARG A 246 -8.18 14.61 3.83
C ARG A 246 -7.11 13.62 4.30
N GLY A 247 -5.87 13.80 3.87
CA GLY A 247 -4.75 12.92 4.20
C GLY A 247 -3.91 13.48 5.34
N ARG A 248 -2.93 12.66 5.77
CA ARG A 248 -1.92 13.02 6.76
C ARG A 248 -0.55 12.55 6.31
N LEU A 249 0.49 13.30 6.67
CA LEU A 249 1.89 12.94 6.52
C LEU A 249 2.53 12.93 7.90
N LEU A 250 3.11 11.80 8.31
CA LEU A 250 3.94 11.75 9.52
C LEU A 250 5.27 12.46 9.26
N LEU A 251 5.66 13.34 10.18
CA LEU A 251 6.82 14.22 10.07
C LEU A 251 8.05 13.60 10.76
N SER A 252 8.27 12.31 10.56
CA SER A 252 9.50 11.65 10.99
C SER A 252 10.68 12.09 10.10
N HIS A 253 11.89 12.06 10.64
CA HIS A 253 13.09 12.37 9.86
C HIS A 253 13.22 11.43 8.65
N GLY A 254 13.40 12.01 7.46
CA GLY A 254 13.42 11.29 6.19
C GLY A 254 12.04 11.05 5.56
N ALA A 255 10.94 11.48 6.19
CA ALA A 255 9.61 11.44 5.58
C ALA A 255 9.58 12.27 4.29
N LYS A 256 8.88 11.77 3.27
CA LYS A 256 8.87 12.34 1.92
C LYS A 256 7.47 12.82 1.57
N LEU A 257 7.30 14.12 1.33
CA LEU A 257 6.09 14.65 0.71
C LEU A 257 6.18 14.42 -0.80
N ARG A 258 5.08 13.93 -1.40
CA ARG A 258 5.02 13.58 -2.81
C ARG A 258 3.98 14.40 -3.57
N ALA A 259 4.17 14.52 -4.88
CA ALA A 259 3.40 15.40 -5.75
C ALA A 259 1.89 15.09 -5.75
N ASP A 260 1.52 13.82 -5.61
CA ASP A 260 0.14 13.37 -5.47
C ASP A 260 -0.60 14.01 -4.28
N ARG A 261 0.12 14.43 -3.23
CA ARG A 261 -0.48 15.03 -2.02
C ARG A 261 -0.71 16.53 -2.08
N ILE A 262 0.01 17.26 -2.93
CA ILE A 262 -0.11 18.72 -3.01
C ILE A 262 -0.80 19.22 -4.27
N GLY A 263 -1.01 18.35 -5.26
CA GLY A 263 -1.68 18.67 -6.51
C GLY A 263 -0.82 19.56 -7.42
N ARG A 264 -0.95 19.35 -8.74
CA ARG A 264 -0.36 20.21 -9.80
C ARG A 264 1.17 20.36 -9.80
N GLU A 265 1.86 19.31 -10.22
CA GLU A 265 2.97 19.50 -11.17
C GLU A 265 2.62 18.70 -12.42
N SER A 266 1.92 19.34 -13.36
CA SER A 266 1.63 18.80 -14.68
C SER A 266 2.93 18.32 -15.32
N GLY A 267 3.09 17.01 -15.45
CA GLY A 267 4.27 16.37 -16.03
C GLY A 267 5.11 15.52 -15.06
N ARG A 268 4.91 15.62 -13.74
CA ARG A 268 5.61 14.71 -12.80
C ARG A 268 4.82 13.41 -12.57
N ARG A 269 5.54 12.29 -12.45
CA ARG A 269 4.95 11.02 -11.99
C ARG A 269 4.31 11.28 -10.61
N ARG A 270 3.08 10.82 -10.35
CA ARG A 270 2.33 11.08 -9.10
C ARG A 270 3.16 10.80 -7.84
N ASN A 271 3.97 9.75 -7.85
CA ASN A 271 4.86 9.36 -6.76
C ASN A 271 6.18 10.17 -6.69
N THR A 272 6.33 11.30 -7.39
CA THR A 272 7.57 12.10 -7.33
C THR A 272 7.71 12.78 -5.97
N VAL A 273 8.90 12.71 -5.36
CA VAL A 273 9.19 13.39 -4.11
C VAL A 273 9.37 14.88 -4.37
N VAL A 274 8.61 15.71 -3.66
CA VAL A 274 8.62 17.18 -3.78
C VAL A 274 9.09 17.87 -2.51
N ALA A 275 9.12 17.16 -1.38
CA ALA A 275 9.74 17.63 -0.15
C ALA A 275 10.29 16.47 0.67
N THR A 276 11.21 16.78 1.57
CA THR A 276 11.70 15.82 2.56
C THR A 276 11.81 16.48 3.94
N VAL A 277 11.49 15.72 4.98
CA VAL A 277 11.66 16.15 6.38
C VAL A 277 13.11 15.87 6.78
N GLU A 278 13.81 16.91 7.22
CA GLU A 278 15.21 16.85 7.62
C GLU A 278 15.42 17.55 8.95
N PRO A 279 16.38 17.09 9.78
CA PRO A 279 16.80 17.84 10.95
C PRO A 279 17.52 19.12 10.52
N HIS A 280 17.41 20.19 11.31
CA HIS A 280 18.14 21.42 11.05
C HIS A 280 19.66 21.18 11.21
N PRO A 281 20.52 21.66 10.29
CA PRO A 281 21.94 21.30 10.26
C PRO A 281 22.74 21.67 11.52
N ARG A 282 22.29 22.68 12.27
CA ARG A 282 22.94 23.13 13.52
C ARG A 282 22.20 22.73 14.79
N ASP A 283 20.95 22.27 14.66
CA ASP A 283 20.12 21.89 15.81
C ASP A 283 19.19 20.74 15.42
N PRO A 284 19.60 19.48 15.66
CA PRO A 284 18.81 18.31 15.28
C PRO A 284 17.44 18.20 15.97
N SER A 285 17.16 19.00 17.00
CA SER A 285 15.83 19.03 17.65
C SER A 285 14.77 19.73 16.81
N ILE A 286 15.18 20.54 15.83
CA ILE A 286 14.28 21.27 14.94
C ILE A 286 14.17 20.52 13.62
N SER A 287 12.96 20.08 13.29
CA SER A 287 12.69 19.52 11.96
C SER A 287 12.29 20.61 10.97
N GLY A 288 12.74 20.46 9.72
CA GLY A 288 12.37 21.31 8.61
C GLY A 288 11.84 20.49 7.43
N LEU A 289 10.90 21.05 6.67
CA LEU A 289 10.43 20.50 5.42
C LEU A 289 11.18 21.17 4.27
N ARG A 290 12.17 20.48 3.70
CA ARG A 290 12.94 20.98 2.55
C ARG A 290 12.15 20.88 1.27
N ASN A 291 12.05 21.99 0.54
CA ASN A 291 11.45 22.05 -0.77
C ASN A 291 12.38 21.47 -1.84
N LEU A 292 11.99 20.35 -2.44
CA LEU A 292 12.66 19.71 -3.58
C LEU A 292 11.87 19.91 -4.89
N GLY A 293 10.78 20.67 -4.83
CA GLY A 293 9.91 21.01 -5.93
C GLY A 293 10.49 22.08 -6.84
N THR A 294 9.66 22.54 -7.78
CA THR A 294 10.00 23.67 -8.68
C THR A 294 9.32 24.97 -8.29
N THR A 295 8.33 24.91 -7.40
CA THR A 295 7.51 26.05 -6.98
C THR A 295 7.89 26.52 -5.59
N THR A 296 7.78 27.83 -5.36
CA THR A 296 7.94 28.42 -4.02
C THR A 296 6.66 28.24 -3.21
N TRP A 297 6.80 27.83 -1.95
CA TRP A 297 5.68 27.71 -1.00
C TRP A 297 5.66 28.88 -0.02
N THR A 298 4.58 29.02 0.73
CA THR A 298 4.50 30.01 1.82
C THR A 298 4.26 29.32 3.15
N ALA A 299 5.16 29.46 4.11
CA ALA A 299 4.99 28.97 5.47
C ALA A 299 4.54 30.11 6.40
N VAL A 300 3.43 29.91 7.09
CA VAL A 300 2.84 30.84 8.06
C VAL A 300 2.90 30.23 9.45
N TYR A 301 3.49 30.94 10.39
CA TYR A 301 3.67 30.51 11.78
C TYR A 301 2.60 31.11 12.69
N VAL A 302 2.45 30.53 13.90
CA VAL A 302 1.43 30.93 14.88
C VAL A 302 1.55 32.39 15.34
N ASP A 303 2.74 32.98 15.23
CA ASP A 303 2.99 34.39 15.56
C ASP A 303 2.69 35.36 14.39
N GLY A 304 2.10 34.84 13.31
CA GLY A 304 1.75 35.61 12.11
C GLY A 304 2.92 35.86 11.16
N ARG A 305 4.15 35.43 11.48
CA ARG A 305 5.27 35.52 10.53
C ARG A 305 5.00 34.60 9.34
N SER A 306 5.25 35.13 8.15
CA SER A 306 5.17 34.41 6.89
C SER A 306 6.53 34.37 6.22
N THR A 307 6.92 33.22 5.68
CA THR A 307 8.21 33.02 5.00
C THR A 307 7.98 32.31 3.67
N ALA A 308 8.54 32.87 2.60
CA ALA A 308 8.63 32.18 1.31
C ALA A 308 9.66 31.05 1.40
N VAL A 309 9.31 29.87 0.89
CA VAL A 309 10.14 28.67 0.91
C VAL A 309 10.46 28.29 -0.53
N ALA A 310 11.53 28.89 -1.07
CA ALA A 310 11.97 28.63 -2.43
C ALA A 310 12.52 27.20 -2.60
N PRO A 311 12.61 26.67 -3.83
CA PRO A 311 13.30 25.41 -4.09
C PRO A 311 14.70 25.36 -3.43
N GLY A 312 14.99 24.26 -2.74
CA GLY A 312 16.21 24.05 -1.96
C GLY A 312 16.17 24.58 -0.52
N GLN A 313 15.23 25.47 -0.17
CA GLN A 313 15.05 25.98 1.19
C GLN A 313 14.15 25.07 2.03
N ALA A 314 14.16 25.25 3.36
CA ALA A 314 13.35 24.47 4.28
C ALA A 314 12.44 25.36 5.13
N ALA A 315 11.17 24.96 5.24
CA ALA A 315 10.23 25.53 6.20
C ALA A 315 10.45 24.89 7.56
N ARG A 316 10.46 25.66 8.66
CA ARG A 316 10.50 25.07 10.00
C ARG A 316 9.17 24.37 10.28
N LEU A 317 9.22 23.12 10.72
CA LEU A 317 8.05 22.40 11.17
C LEU A 317 7.85 22.71 12.66
N ALA A 318 6.73 23.35 12.98
CA ALA A 318 6.35 23.66 14.34
C ALA A 318 4.83 23.45 14.50
N PRO A 319 4.36 23.07 15.70
CA PRO A 319 2.94 23.01 16.02
C PRO A 319 2.18 24.25 15.53
N GLY A 320 1.09 24.05 14.79
CA GLY A 320 0.22 25.11 14.27
C GLY A 320 0.75 25.83 13.02
N CYS A 321 1.95 25.50 12.55
CA CYS A 321 2.48 26.02 11.30
C CYS A 321 1.61 25.57 10.12
N ARG A 322 1.26 26.52 9.25
CA ARG A 322 0.55 26.28 7.99
C ARG A 322 1.50 26.46 6.83
N ILE A 323 1.50 25.52 5.88
CA ILE A 323 2.28 25.62 4.64
C ILE A 323 1.31 25.62 3.47
N ASP A 324 1.35 26.69 2.67
CA ASP A 324 0.61 26.79 1.43
C ASP A 324 1.45 26.25 0.27
N PHE A 325 1.03 25.10 -0.27
CA PHE A 325 1.63 24.46 -1.44
C PHE A 325 0.96 24.91 -2.76
N GLY A 326 0.09 25.92 -2.73
CA GLY A 326 -0.66 26.46 -3.85
C GLY A 326 -2.09 25.93 -3.89
N THR A 327 -2.29 24.66 -4.26
CA THR A 327 -3.64 24.04 -4.31
C THR A 327 -4.05 23.33 -3.03
N VAL A 328 -3.08 23.00 -2.18
CA VAL A 328 -3.29 22.27 -0.93
C VAL A 328 -2.58 23.04 0.18
N HIS A 329 -3.22 23.10 1.34
CA HIS A 329 -2.62 23.65 2.55
C HIS A 329 -2.26 22.51 3.51
N GLY A 330 -1.04 22.53 4.01
CA GLY A 330 -0.57 21.70 5.11
C GLY A 330 -0.78 22.39 6.44
N LEU A 331 -1.30 21.68 7.45
CA LEU A 331 -1.35 22.14 8.84
C LEU A 331 -0.55 21.18 9.72
N CYS A 332 0.51 21.66 10.37
CA CYS A 332 1.23 20.89 11.37
C CYS A 332 0.38 20.79 12.64
N LEU A 333 0.07 19.57 13.06
CA LEU A 333 -0.76 19.34 14.25
C LEU A 333 -0.01 19.74 15.53
N ASN A 334 -0.75 20.32 16.46
CA ASN A 334 -0.31 20.46 17.85
C ASN A 334 -0.42 19.09 18.53
N GLU A 335 0.37 18.87 19.58
CA GLU A 335 0.21 17.69 20.44
C GLU A 335 -1.21 17.61 21.06
N ASP A 336 -1.92 18.75 21.15
CA ASP A 336 -3.22 18.89 21.83
C ASP A 336 -4.46 18.93 20.91
N HIS A 337 -4.32 18.77 19.59
CA HIS A 337 -5.46 18.73 18.66
C HIS A 337 -5.52 17.40 17.90
N ALA A 338 -5.40 16.33 18.68
CA ALA A 338 -5.63 14.93 18.31
C ALA A 338 -7.12 14.57 18.35
#